data_AF-A0A0D6JDZ3-F1
#
_entry.id   AF-A0A0D6JDZ3-F1
#
_cell.length_a   1.000
_cell.length_b   1.000
_cell.length_c   1.000
_cell.angle_alpha   90.00
_cell.angle_beta   90.00
_cell.angle_gamma   90.00
#
_symmetry.space_group_name_H-M   'P 1'
#
loop_
_entity.id
_entity.type
_entity.pdbx_description
1 polymer ?
#
loop_
_entity_poly.entity_id
_entity_poly.type
_entity_poly.pdbx_seq_one_letter_code
_entity_poly.pdbx_strand_id
1 'polypeptide(L)'
;MGKAQSGNLLRANAAQSVSRAAVEGNTMSLQPLIPGLVVVMVASIAMLVWAVGESARDLALIASLAFPAAAVLVGLIVNRRLPKGLPIDETHETIFASRRNARLMAMIYAWGAAAIFATYSLTQLWWWHSWQYGSAMAFIACCLLIYVNRMENLDSPLVRPRMLDAAATLALIQAGAIVAGLTFLIASGKLGSTKPDWPANYVFVGGGLGLMLVSLIAARTHRKLRHLTERSAQVSPRAH
;
A
#
# COMPACT_ATOMS: atom_id res chain seq x y z
N MET A 1 -48.31 -17.16 -26.05
CA MET A 1 -46.96 -16.58 -26.26
C MET A 1 -46.19 -16.19 -24.98
N GLY A 2 -46.80 -16.05 -23.80
CA GLY A 2 -46.09 -15.56 -22.59
C GLY A 2 -45.15 -16.55 -21.84
N LYS A 3 -45.28 -17.87 -22.02
CA LYS A 3 -44.47 -18.85 -21.26
C LYS A 3 -43.00 -18.93 -21.69
N ALA A 4 -42.68 -18.66 -22.96
CA ALA A 4 -41.31 -18.72 -23.48
C ALA A 4 -40.46 -17.51 -23.02
N GLN A 5 -41.07 -16.35 -22.80
CA GLN A 5 -40.37 -15.12 -22.44
C GLN A 5 -39.92 -15.12 -20.96
N SER A 6 -40.71 -15.75 -20.08
CA SER A 6 -40.37 -15.90 -18.65
C SER A 6 -39.14 -16.79 -18.41
N GLY A 7 -38.97 -17.85 -19.20
CA GLY A 7 -37.82 -18.75 -19.09
C GLY A 7 -36.48 -18.09 -19.45
N ASN A 8 -36.47 -17.18 -20.44
CA ASN A 8 -35.26 -16.46 -20.83
C ASN A 8 -34.82 -15.42 -19.78
N LEU A 9 -35.75 -14.75 -19.11
CA LEU A 9 -35.42 -13.81 -18.03
C LEU A 9 -34.85 -14.51 -16.80
N LEU A 10 -35.39 -15.66 -16.42
CA LEU A 10 -34.87 -16.45 -15.30
C LEU A 10 -33.46 -16.99 -15.58
N ARG A 11 -33.18 -17.46 -16.80
CA ARG A 11 -31.84 -17.90 -17.22
C ARG A 11 -30.85 -16.75 -17.28
N ALA A 12 -31.26 -15.58 -17.77
CA ALA A 12 -30.41 -14.38 -17.78
C ALA A 12 -30.04 -13.94 -16.36
N ASN A 13 -31.01 -13.88 -15.45
CA ASN A 13 -30.77 -13.51 -14.05
C ASN A 13 -29.89 -14.53 -13.32
N ALA A 14 -30.07 -15.83 -13.58
CA ALA A 14 -29.23 -16.89 -13.01
C ALA A 14 -27.79 -16.85 -13.54
N ALA A 15 -27.61 -16.58 -14.83
CA ALA A 15 -26.27 -16.40 -15.40
C ALA A 15 -25.57 -15.15 -14.83
N GLN A 16 -26.34 -14.08 -14.59
CA GLN A 16 -25.83 -12.84 -14.01
C GLN A 16 -25.48 -12.99 -12.53
N SER A 17 -26.24 -13.77 -11.76
CA SER A 17 -25.93 -14.05 -10.35
C SER A 17 -24.72 -14.98 -10.18
N VAL A 18 -24.59 -16.01 -11.02
CA VAL A 18 -23.41 -16.89 -11.03
C VAL A 18 -22.15 -16.13 -11.48
N SER A 19 -22.27 -15.25 -12.48
CA SER A 19 -21.18 -14.38 -12.91
C SER A 19 -20.75 -13.41 -11.79
N ARG A 20 -21.70 -12.79 -11.08
CA ARG A 20 -21.37 -11.95 -9.90
C ARG A 20 -20.67 -12.72 -8.80
N ALA A 21 -21.18 -13.90 -8.42
CA ALA A 21 -20.58 -14.72 -7.37
C ALA A 21 -19.16 -15.20 -7.74
N ALA A 22 -18.92 -15.54 -9.01
CA ALA A 22 -17.60 -15.92 -9.50
C ALA A 22 -16.61 -14.75 -9.54
N VAL A 23 -17.07 -13.52 -9.80
CA VAL A 23 -16.26 -12.29 -9.78
C VAL A 23 -15.93 -11.88 -8.34
N GLU A 24 -16.91 -11.93 -7.43
CA GLU A 24 -16.74 -11.59 -6.01
C GLU A 24 -15.82 -12.58 -5.28
N GLY A 25 -15.83 -13.86 -5.66
CA GLY A 25 -14.92 -14.87 -5.10
C GLY A 25 -13.44 -14.67 -5.44
N ASN A 26 -13.10 -13.82 -6.43
CA ASN A 26 -11.73 -13.74 -6.97
C ASN A 26 -10.96 -12.47 -6.57
N THR A 27 -11.64 -11.42 -6.10
CA THR A 27 -11.00 -10.18 -5.63
C THR A 27 -10.79 -10.23 -4.12
N MET A 28 -9.60 -10.65 -3.67
CA MET A 28 -9.30 -10.57 -2.24
C MET A 28 -9.27 -9.11 -1.77
N SER A 29 -10.25 -8.77 -0.93
CA SER A 29 -10.28 -7.52 -0.18
C SER A 29 -9.06 -7.43 0.75
N LEU A 30 -8.57 -6.22 0.99
CA LEU A 30 -7.50 -5.98 1.96
C LEU A 30 -8.00 -6.20 3.40
N GLN A 31 -9.29 -6.00 3.65
CA GLN A 31 -9.92 -6.03 4.97
C GLN A 31 -9.58 -7.25 5.83
N PRO A 32 -9.67 -8.51 5.35
CA PRO A 32 -9.31 -9.67 6.16
C PRO A 32 -7.83 -9.73 6.57
N LEU A 33 -6.94 -9.04 5.84
CA LEU A 33 -5.50 -9.04 6.10
C LEU A 33 -5.09 -7.91 7.07
N ILE A 34 -5.93 -6.89 7.26
CA ILE A 34 -5.61 -5.73 8.11
C ILE A 34 -5.33 -6.15 9.57
N PRO A 35 -6.15 -6.98 10.24
CA PRO A 35 -5.87 -7.37 11.62
C PRO A 35 -4.50 -8.06 11.77
N GLY A 36 -4.16 -8.95 10.83
CA GLY A 36 -2.85 -9.61 10.80
C GLY A 36 -1.71 -8.62 10.62
N LEU A 37 -1.85 -7.65 9.72
CA LEU A 37 -0.86 -6.57 9.55
C LEU A 37 -0.70 -5.72 10.83
N VAL A 38 -1.79 -5.41 11.53
CA VAL A 38 -1.74 -4.66 12.80
C VAL A 38 -0.99 -5.46 13.87
N VAL A 39 -1.22 -6.77 13.98
CA VAL A 39 -0.47 -7.62 14.91
C VAL A 39 1.03 -7.62 14.59
N VAL A 40 1.41 -7.79 13.32
CA VAL A 40 2.83 -7.72 12.90
C VAL A 40 3.41 -6.33 13.16
N MET A 41 2.63 -5.27 12.93
CA MET A 41 3.04 -3.89 13.20
C MET A 41 3.40 -3.71 14.68
N VAL A 42 2.49 -4.07 15.59
CA VAL A 42 2.69 -3.94 17.04
C VAL A 42 3.85 -4.81 17.51
N ALA A 43 3.91 -6.07 17.07
CA ALA A 43 4.99 -6.99 17.43
C ALA A 43 6.36 -6.48 16.97
N SER A 44 6.46 -5.93 15.75
CA SER A 44 7.71 -5.37 15.23
C SER A 44 8.17 -4.14 16.02
N ILE A 45 7.24 -3.28 16.45
CA ILE A 45 7.56 -2.11 17.29
C ILE A 45 8.03 -2.58 18.67
N ALA A 46 7.32 -3.49 19.31
CA ALA A 46 7.70 -4.03 20.62
C ALA A 46 9.09 -4.68 20.58
N MET A 47 9.36 -5.50 19.55
CA MET A 47 10.67 -6.12 19.34
C MET A 47 11.75 -5.08 19.09
N LEU A 48 11.46 -4.03 18.32
CA LEU A 48 12.41 -2.94 18.07
C LEU A 48 12.76 -2.19 19.36
N VAL A 49 11.77 -1.80 20.16
CA VAL A 49 11.99 -1.12 21.45
C VAL A 49 12.84 -1.99 22.38
N TRP A 50 12.50 -3.28 22.49
CA TRP A 50 13.26 -4.22 23.31
C TRP A 50 14.71 -4.36 22.83
N ALA A 51 14.91 -4.62 21.53
CA ALA A 51 16.25 -4.77 20.94
C ALA A 51 17.11 -3.51 21.11
N VAL A 52 16.50 -2.32 21.00
CA VAL A 52 17.21 -1.05 21.22
C VAL A 52 17.60 -0.88 22.69
N GLY A 53 16.74 -1.26 23.64
CA GLY A 53 17.04 -1.24 25.08
C GLY A 53 18.25 -2.14 25.42
N GLU A 54 18.34 -3.31 24.79
CA GLU A 54 19.45 -4.25 24.95
C GLU A 54 20.67 -3.92 24.07
N SER A 55 20.63 -2.83 23.31
CA SER A 55 21.65 -2.48 22.30
C SER A 55 21.92 -3.59 21.26
N ALA A 56 20.95 -4.49 21.05
CA ALA A 56 21.00 -5.60 20.11
C ALA A 56 20.70 -5.12 18.67
N ARG A 57 21.71 -4.52 18.02
CA ARG A 57 21.58 -3.87 16.71
C ARG A 57 21.04 -4.77 15.60
N ASP A 58 21.53 -6.01 15.52
CA ASP A 58 21.10 -6.96 14.48
C ASP A 58 19.61 -7.28 14.61
N LEU A 59 19.14 -7.46 15.85
CA LEU A 59 17.74 -7.71 16.13
C LEU A 59 16.86 -6.49 15.86
N ALA A 60 17.36 -5.29 16.18
CA ALA A 60 16.68 -4.04 15.86
C ALA A 60 16.51 -3.86 14.33
N LEU A 61 17.51 -4.23 13.54
CA LEU A 61 17.42 -4.24 12.08
C LEU A 61 16.39 -5.27 11.56
N ILE A 62 16.39 -6.49 12.10
CA ILE A 62 15.40 -7.51 11.74
C ILE A 62 13.99 -7.03 12.09
N ALA A 63 13.81 -6.47 13.29
CA ALA A 63 12.54 -5.92 13.74
C ALA A 63 12.06 -4.78 12.84
N SER A 64 12.96 -3.90 12.40
CA SER A 64 12.61 -2.79 11.52
C SER A 64 12.20 -3.24 10.11
N LEU A 65 12.63 -4.43 9.67
CA LEU A 65 12.26 -5.00 8.36
C LEU A 65 10.96 -5.81 8.41
N ALA A 66 10.56 -6.34 9.57
CA ALA A 66 9.48 -7.30 9.70
C ALA A 66 8.12 -6.78 9.18
N PHE A 67 7.67 -5.61 9.65
CA PHE A 67 6.39 -5.05 9.22
C PHE A 67 6.40 -4.55 7.76
N PRO A 68 7.40 -3.77 7.30
CA PRO A 68 7.51 -3.39 5.89
C PRO A 68 7.52 -4.59 4.94
N ALA A 69 8.23 -5.68 5.28
CA ALA A 69 8.23 -6.91 4.48
C ALA A 69 6.84 -7.56 4.41
N ALA A 70 6.11 -7.63 5.53
CA ALA A 70 4.73 -8.12 5.55
C ALA A 70 3.79 -7.25 4.71
N ALA A 71 3.90 -5.92 4.80
CA ALA A 71 3.11 -4.99 4.00
C ALA A 71 3.38 -5.14 2.48
N VAL A 72 4.65 -5.32 2.09
CA VAL A 72 5.03 -5.60 0.71
C VAL A 72 4.46 -6.94 0.24
N LEU A 73 4.55 -7.99 1.04
CA LEU A 73 3.99 -9.30 0.72
C LEU A 73 2.48 -9.23 0.51
N VAL A 74 1.75 -8.54 1.41
CA VAL A 74 0.32 -8.28 1.23
C VAL A 74 0.06 -7.51 -0.05
N GLY A 75 0.84 -6.46 -0.33
CA GLY A 75 0.78 -5.71 -1.59
C GLY A 75 0.93 -6.61 -2.81
N LEU A 76 1.91 -7.51 -2.82
CA LEU A 76 2.11 -8.47 -3.91
C LEU A 76 0.92 -9.43 -4.04
N ILE A 77 0.40 -9.96 -2.93
CA ILE A 77 -0.73 -10.90 -2.93
C ILE A 77 -1.99 -10.24 -3.51
N VAL A 78 -2.36 -9.05 -3.03
CA VAL A 78 -3.61 -8.38 -3.45
C VAL A 78 -3.53 -7.83 -4.88
N ASN A 79 -2.34 -7.49 -5.38
CA ASN A 79 -2.16 -6.98 -6.75
C ASN A 79 -1.88 -8.09 -7.79
N ARG A 80 -1.55 -9.33 -7.37
CA ARG A 80 -1.33 -10.46 -8.31
C ARG A 80 -2.63 -10.99 -8.92
N ARG A 81 -3.75 -10.93 -8.20
CA ARG A 81 -5.05 -11.49 -8.60
C ARG A 81 -5.93 -10.54 -9.41
N LEU A 82 -5.33 -9.76 -10.32
CA LEU A 82 -6.12 -9.00 -11.28
C LEU A 82 -6.83 -9.99 -12.23
N PRO A 83 -8.17 -9.97 -12.35
CA PRO A 83 -8.87 -10.97 -13.12
C PRO A 83 -8.47 -10.87 -14.61
N LYS A 84 -8.26 -12.04 -15.22
CA LYS A 84 -7.96 -12.13 -16.65
C LYS A 84 -9.27 -12.38 -17.40
N GLY A 85 -9.59 -11.53 -18.38
CA GLY A 85 -10.59 -11.85 -19.41
C GLY A 85 -12.07 -11.71 -19.02
N LEU A 86 -12.40 -11.01 -17.92
CA LEU A 86 -13.78 -10.63 -17.62
C LEU A 86 -14.04 -9.20 -18.11
N PRO A 87 -15.26 -8.87 -18.59
CA PRO A 87 -15.68 -7.50 -18.86
C PRO A 87 -15.84 -6.78 -17.53
N ILE A 88 -14.73 -6.39 -16.96
CA ILE A 88 -14.68 -5.68 -15.68
C ILE A 88 -14.83 -4.21 -15.99
N ASP A 89 -15.54 -3.51 -15.11
CA ASP A 89 -15.43 -2.06 -15.04
C ASP A 89 -13.99 -1.71 -14.59
N GLU A 90 -13.11 -1.56 -15.57
CA GLU A 90 -11.67 -1.36 -15.35
C GLU A 90 -11.37 -0.07 -14.58
N THR A 91 -12.30 0.91 -14.64
CA THR A 91 -12.21 2.14 -13.85
C THR A 91 -12.38 1.82 -12.36
N HIS A 92 -13.36 1.00 -12.00
CA HIS A 92 -13.55 0.53 -10.64
C HIS A 92 -12.32 -0.22 -10.11
N GLU A 93 -11.76 -1.16 -10.88
CA GLU A 93 -10.55 -1.90 -10.43
C GLU A 93 -9.35 -0.99 -10.19
N THR A 94 -9.17 0.03 -11.04
CA THR A 94 -8.08 1.00 -10.89
C THR A 94 -8.23 1.82 -9.60
N ILE A 95 -9.45 2.24 -9.27
CA ILE A 95 -9.79 2.93 -8.02
C ILE A 95 -9.52 2.01 -6.82
N PHE A 96 -9.98 0.75 -6.86
CA PHE A 96 -9.79 -0.22 -5.79
C PHE A 96 -8.32 -0.56 -5.56
N ALA A 97 -7.55 -0.79 -6.63
CA ALA A 97 -6.11 -1.02 -6.55
C ALA A 97 -5.38 0.18 -5.94
N SER A 98 -5.70 1.39 -6.40
CA SER A 98 -5.11 2.64 -5.87
C SER A 98 -5.39 2.81 -4.37
N ARG A 99 -6.64 2.59 -3.94
CA ARG A 99 -7.02 2.66 -2.51
C ARG A 99 -6.27 1.63 -1.67
N ARG A 100 -6.14 0.39 -2.12
CA ARG A 100 -5.41 -0.67 -1.38
C ARG A 100 -3.94 -0.30 -1.21
N ASN A 101 -3.27 0.14 -2.27
CA ASN A 101 -1.86 0.49 -2.22
C ASN A 101 -1.61 1.74 -1.36
N ALA A 102 -2.47 2.76 -1.46
CA ALA A 102 -2.38 3.95 -0.62
C ALA A 102 -2.59 3.63 0.88
N ARG A 103 -3.50 2.71 1.23
CA ARG A 103 -3.63 2.22 2.62
C ARG A 103 -2.37 1.53 3.11
N LEU A 104 -1.75 0.67 2.30
CA LEU A 104 -0.50 0.00 2.67
C LEU A 104 0.63 1.02 2.90
N MET A 105 0.78 2.02 2.02
CA MET A 105 1.75 3.11 2.23
C MET A 105 1.46 3.88 3.52
N ALA A 106 0.19 4.22 3.77
CA ALA A 106 -0.22 4.92 4.99
C ALA A 106 0.14 4.13 6.25
N MET A 107 -0.08 2.80 6.23
CA MET A 107 0.29 1.94 7.35
C MET A 107 1.80 1.87 7.56
N ILE A 108 2.62 1.86 6.50
CA ILE A 108 4.09 1.91 6.63
C ILE A 108 4.55 3.25 7.25
N TYR A 109 3.98 4.38 6.83
CA TYR A 109 4.26 5.67 7.46
C TYR A 109 3.80 5.72 8.93
N ALA A 110 2.60 5.22 9.23
CA ALA A 110 2.08 5.16 10.60
C ALA A 110 2.95 4.28 11.50
N TRP A 111 3.38 3.13 11.00
CA TRP A 111 4.35 2.26 11.68
C TRP A 111 5.67 2.98 11.92
N GLY A 112 6.23 3.66 10.92
CA GLY A 112 7.49 4.39 11.08
C GLY A 112 7.39 5.49 12.13
N ALA A 113 6.28 6.24 12.15
CA ALA A 113 6.01 7.22 13.20
C ALA A 113 5.94 6.59 14.59
N ALA A 114 5.12 5.54 14.74
CA ALA A 114 4.95 4.84 16.01
C ALA A 114 6.26 4.20 16.49
N ALA A 115 7.05 3.61 15.59
CA ALA A 115 8.35 3.02 15.89
C ALA A 115 9.35 4.06 16.42
N ILE A 116 9.44 5.24 15.78
CA ILE A 116 10.29 6.35 16.26
C ILE A 116 9.82 6.81 17.64
N PHE A 117 8.54 7.16 17.79
CA PHE A 117 8.03 7.66 19.07
C PHE A 117 8.19 6.63 20.20
N ALA A 118 7.83 5.36 19.95
CA ALA A 118 7.97 4.32 20.96
C ALA A 118 9.44 4.10 21.35
N THR A 119 10.35 4.04 20.38
CA THR A 119 11.78 3.81 20.64
C THR A 119 12.38 4.91 21.49
N TYR A 120 12.13 6.19 21.18
CA TYR A 120 12.75 7.30 21.91
C TYR A 120 12.00 7.71 23.18
N SER A 121 10.75 7.27 23.38
CA SER A 121 10.01 7.51 24.63
C SER A 121 10.15 6.38 25.66
N LEU A 122 10.44 5.15 25.22
CA LEU A 122 10.47 3.97 26.09
C LEU A 122 11.88 3.43 26.34
N THR A 123 12.91 4.03 25.76
CA THR A 123 14.32 3.68 26.00
C THR A 123 15.10 4.87 26.55
N GLN A 124 16.34 4.65 26.98
CA GLN A 124 17.22 5.71 27.49
C GLN A 124 17.88 6.54 26.37
N LEU A 125 17.56 6.28 25.10
CA LEU A 125 18.14 7.03 23.99
C LEU A 125 17.45 8.38 23.83
N TRP A 126 18.26 9.44 23.76
CA TRP A 126 17.78 10.78 23.43
C TRP A 126 18.19 11.15 22.02
N TRP A 127 17.22 11.50 21.17
CA TRP A 127 17.48 12.15 19.88
C TRP A 127 16.53 13.34 19.68
N TRP A 128 17.08 14.55 19.70
CA TRP A 128 16.31 15.81 19.65
C TRP A 128 15.35 15.91 18.46
N HIS A 129 15.73 15.34 17.32
CA HIS A 129 14.94 15.45 16.09
C HIS A 129 13.89 14.33 15.95
N SER A 130 13.81 13.37 16.89
CA SER A 130 12.89 12.23 16.80
C SER A 130 11.44 12.66 16.58
N TRP A 131 11.00 13.71 17.27
CA TRP A 131 9.64 14.22 17.15
C TRP A 131 9.35 14.79 15.76
N GLN A 132 10.34 15.40 15.09
CA GLN A 132 10.17 15.98 13.75
C GLN A 132 9.93 14.87 12.73
N TYR A 133 10.78 13.84 12.74
CA TYR A 133 10.65 12.70 11.83
C TYR A 133 9.38 11.88 12.13
N GLY A 134 9.09 11.61 13.40
CA GLY A 134 7.88 10.91 13.81
C GLY A 134 6.61 11.65 13.37
N SER A 135 6.55 12.96 13.62
CA SER A 135 5.40 13.81 13.25
C SER A 135 5.22 13.92 11.74
N ALA A 136 6.32 14.08 10.99
CA ALA A 136 6.26 14.15 9.53
C ALA A 136 5.68 12.86 8.93
N MET A 137 6.13 11.69 9.42
CA MET A 137 5.60 10.40 8.97
C MET A 137 4.11 10.22 9.36
N ALA A 138 3.73 10.60 10.59
CA ALA A 138 2.34 10.55 11.04
C ALA A 138 1.43 11.46 10.18
N PHE A 139 1.91 12.66 9.84
CA PHE A 139 1.19 13.59 8.97
C PHE A 139 0.97 13.00 7.57
N ILE A 140 2.02 12.44 6.95
CA ILE A 140 1.90 11.79 5.63
C ILE A 140 0.92 10.62 5.68
N ALA A 141 0.98 9.78 6.72
CA ALA A 141 0.03 8.69 6.92
C ALA A 141 -1.42 9.21 6.96
N CYS A 142 -1.67 10.29 7.72
CA CYS A 142 -2.97 10.92 7.81
C CYS A 142 -3.45 11.45 6.44
N CYS A 143 -2.60 12.16 5.70
CA CYS A 143 -2.92 12.64 4.36
C CYS A 143 -3.29 11.50 3.40
N LEU A 144 -2.58 10.37 3.44
CA LEU A 144 -2.88 9.20 2.62
C LEU A 144 -4.22 8.55 3.01
N LEU A 145 -4.54 8.48 4.30
CA LEU A 145 -5.84 7.96 4.76
C LEU A 145 -6.99 8.88 4.35
N ILE A 146 -6.81 10.21 4.45
CA ILE A 146 -7.77 11.20 3.96
C ILE A 146 -7.98 11.02 2.46
N TYR A 147 -6.90 10.86 1.68
CA TYR A 147 -6.97 10.60 0.25
C TYR A 147 -7.79 9.35 -0.05
N VAL A 148 -7.51 8.22 0.62
CA VAL A 148 -8.25 6.96 0.47
C VAL A 148 -9.73 7.11 0.80
N ASN A 149 -10.06 7.85 1.86
CA ASN A 149 -11.45 8.11 2.26
C ASN A 149 -12.18 8.97 1.23
N ARG A 150 -11.52 9.99 0.67
CA ARG A 150 -12.07 10.86 -0.37
C ARG A 150 -12.29 10.14 -1.72
N MET A 151 -11.64 9.00 -1.95
CA MET A 151 -11.86 8.14 -3.12
C MET A 151 -13.07 7.19 -2.97
N GLU A 152 -13.74 7.16 -1.81
CA GLU A 152 -14.97 6.37 -1.64
C GLU A 152 -16.16 6.98 -2.37
N ASN A 153 -16.15 8.30 -2.55
CA ASN A 153 -17.13 8.99 -3.36
C ASN A 153 -16.71 8.91 -4.85
N LEU A 154 -17.49 8.19 -5.66
CA LEU A 154 -17.23 8.04 -7.10
C LEU A 154 -17.43 9.35 -7.90
N ASP A 155 -18.11 10.34 -7.33
CA ASP A 155 -18.23 11.68 -7.94
C ASP A 155 -17.02 12.58 -7.62
N SER A 156 -16.08 12.08 -6.80
CA SER A 156 -14.89 12.81 -6.40
C SER A 156 -13.98 13.12 -7.60
N PRO A 157 -13.41 14.34 -7.71
CA PRO A 157 -12.44 14.63 -8.75
C PRO A 157 -11.19 13.73 -8.68
N LEU A 158 -10.92 13.11 -7.52
CA LEU A 158 -9.77 12.23 -7.29
C LEU A 158 -9.85 10.88 -8.02
N VAL A 159 -11.05 10.42 -8.39
CA VAL A 159 -11.22 9.17 -9.13
C VAL A 159 -11.14 9.35 -10.65
N ARG A 160 -10.97 10.59 -11.13
CA ARG A 160 -10.79 10.87 -12.55
C ARG A 160 -9.49 10.21 -13.06
N PRO A 161 -9.46 9.69 -14.30
CA PRO A 161 -8.27 9.01 -14.86
C PRO A 161 -6.97 9.82 -14.73
N ARG A 162 -7.02 11.13 -15.02
CA ARG A 162 -5.85 12.03 -14.87
C ARG A 162 -5.29 12.09 -13.45
N MET A 163 -6.16 12.04 -12.44
CA MET A 163 -5.74 12.07 -11.03
C MET A 163 -5.13 10.73 -10.60
N LEU A 164 -5.66 9.62 -11.12
CA LEU A 164 -5.09 8.29 -10.90
C LEU A 164 -3.69 8.16 -11.57
N ASP A 165 -3.53 8.70 -12.78
CA ASP A 165 -2.22 8.79 -13.45
C ASP A 165 -1.23 9.65 -12.67
N ALA A 166 -1.68 10.80 -12.14
CA ALA A 166 -0.87 11.64 -11.29
C ALA A 166 -0.45 10.92 -9.99
N ALA A 167 -1.37 10.20 -9.35
CA ALA A 167 -1.07 9.41 -8.16
C ALA A 167 -0.03 8.30 -8.43
N ALA A 168 -0.15 7.59 -9.55
CA ALA A 168 0.84 6.59 -9.96
C ALA A 168 2.21 7.22 -10.27
N THR A 169 2.23 8.42 -10.85
CA THR A 169 3.46 9.18 -11.09
C THR A 169 4.10 9.64 -9.79
N LEU A 170 3.32 10.17 -8.85
CA LEU A 170 3.79 10.56 -7.52
C LEU A 170 4.36 9.36 -6.75
N ALA A 171 3.74 8.18 -6.85
CA ALA A 171 4.29 6.96 -6.26
C ALA A 171 5.69 6.63 -6.81
N LEU A 172 5.92 6.79 -8.13
CA LEU A 172 7.23 6.60 -8.74
C LEU A 172 8.24 7.65 -8.29
N ILE A 173 7.84 8.92 -8.20
CA ILE A 173 8.69 10.00 -7.70
C ILE A 173 9.09 9.70 -6.25
N GLN A 174 8.13 9.27 -5.41
CA GLN A 174 8.40 8.85 -4.03
C GLN A 174 9.41 7.70 -3.98
N ALA A 175 9.25 6.67 -4.82
CA ALA A 175 10.21 5.57 -4.90
C ALA A 175 11.62 6.08 -5.27
N GLY A 176 11.74 6.99 -6.24
CA GLY A 176 13.01 7.61 -6.60
C GLY A 176 13.65 8.43 -5.47
N ALA A 177 12.84 9.24 -4.78
CA ALA A 177 13.28 10.02 -3.63
C ALA A 177 13.78 9.12 -2.47
N ILE A 178 13.09 7.99 -2.24
CA ILE A 178 13.51 7.00 -1.25
C ILE A 178 14.85 6.36 -1.65
N VAL A 179 15.03 5.96 -2.92
CA VAL A 179 16.31 5.41 -3.40
C VAL A 179 17.45 6.39 -3.15
N ALA A 180 17.25 7.68 -3.48
CA ALA A 180 18.24 8.71 -3.21
C ALA A 180 18.55 8.85 -1.71
N GLY A 181 17.51 8.88 -0.87
CA GLY A 181 17.65 8.97 0.59
C GLY A 181 18.38 7.78 1.21
N LEU A 182 18.03 6.55 0.79
CA LEU A 182 18.71 5.32 1.24
C LEU A 182 20.16 5.27 0.76
N THR A 183 20.43 5.69 -0.47
CA THR A 183 21.80 5.78 -1.01
C THR A 183 22.64 6.74 -0.18
N PHE A 184 22.11 7.91 0.16
CA PHE A 184 22.78 8.86 1.05
C PHE A 184 23.00 8.28 2.46
N LEU A 185 21.99 7.60 3.02
CA LEU A 185 22.08 6.98 4.35
C LEU A 185 23.19 5.92 4.42
N ILE A 186 23.30 5.09 3.38
CA ILE A 186 24.35 4.07 3.27
C ILE A 186 25.71 4.73 3.06
N ALA A 187 25.83 5.65 2.09
CA ALA A 187 27.09 6.31 1.74
C ALA A 187 27.67 7.16 2.87
N SER A 188 26.82 7.74 3.72
CA SER A 188 27.26 8.52 4.90
C SER A 188 27.72 7.66 6.09
N GLY A 189 27.66 6.33 5.99
CA GLY A 189 28.05 5.42 7.07
C GLY A 189 27.11 5.44 8.28
N LYS A 190 25.93 6.06 8.17
CA LYS A 190 24.98 6.23 9.28
C LYS A 190 24.50 4.91 9.89
N LEU A 191 24.49 3.82 9.12
CA LEU A 191 24.10 2.49 9.60
C LEU A 191 25.10 1.90 10.61
N GLY A 192 26.36 2.31 10.55
CA GLY A 192 27.40 1.92 11.50
C GLY A 192 27.60 2.91 12.64
N SER A 193 26.85 4.01 12.68
CA SER A 193 27.08 5.08 13.66
C SER A 193 26.75 4.61 15.09
N THR A 194 27.52 5.12 16.06
CA THR A 194 27.26 4.96 17.50
C THR A 194 26.40 6.10 18.06
N LYS A 195 26.02 7.07 17.22
CA LYS A 195 25.18 8.19 17.62
C LYS A 195 23.79 7.70 18.08
N PRO A 196 23.12 8.44 18.98
CA PRO A 196 21.80 8.08 19.47
C PRO A 196 20.72 7.94 18.38
N ASP A 197 20.94 8.45 17.17
CA ASP A 197 20.01 8.33 16.03
C ASP A 197 20.07 6.97 15.31
N TRP A 198 20.92 6.04 15.75
CA TRP A 198 21.11 4.74 15.09
C TRP A 198 19.82 3.92 14.91
N PRO A 199 18.87 3.85 15.87
CA PRO A 199 17.62 3.09 15.68
C PRO A 199 16.74 3.72 14.59
N ALA A 200 16.74 5.05 14.51
CA ALA A 200 15.98 5.75 13.48
C ALA A 200 16.48 5.39 12.08
N ASN A 201 17.80 5.23 11.91
CA ASN A 201 18.37 4.81 10.64
C ASN A 201 17.82 3.42 10.21
N TYR A 202 17.64 2.48 11.14
CA TYR A 202 17.04 1.17 10.83
C TYR A 202 15.56 1.27 10.50
N VAL A 203 14.80 2.15 11.17
CA VAL A 203 13.41 2.45 10.81
C VAL A 203 13.32 3.07 9.42
N PHE A 204 14.23 3.99 9.07
CA PHE A 204 14.29 4.59 7.74
C PHE A 204 14.65 3.58 6.65
N VAL A 205 15.57 2.65 6.91
CA VAL A 205 15.88 1.55 5.98
C VAL A 205 14.66 0.67 5.78
N GLY A 206 14.07 0.15 6.86
CA GLY A 206 12.94 -0.76 6.76
C GLY A 206 11.71 -0.11 6.11
N GLY A 207 11.30 1.04 6.64
CA GLY A 207 10.17 1.81 6.11
C GLY A 207 10.41 2.31 4.69
N GLY A 208 11.62 2.79 4.39
CA GLY A 208 12.02 3.22 3.05
C GLY A 208 11.90 2.09 2.03
N LEU A 209 12.53 0.93 2.30
CA LEU A 209 12.44 -0.23 1.41
C LEU A 209 10.99 -0.68 1.20
N GLY A 210 10.19 -0.73 2.27
CA GLY A 210 8.76 -1.05 2.17
C GLY A 210 7.99 -0.08 1.28
N LEU A 211 8.14 1.23 1.53
CA LEU A 211 7.47 2.28 0.74
C LEU A 211 7.92 2.26 -0.72
N MET A 212 9.22 2.08 -0.98
CA MET A 212 9.75 1.96 -2.34
C MET A 212 9.07 0.80 -3.09
N LEU A 213 9.02 -0.39 -2.48
CA LEU A 213 8.46 -1.57 -3.11
C LEU A 213 6.94 -1.46 -3.30
N VAL A 214 6.20 -0.97 -2.29
CA VAL A 214 4.75 -0.74 -2.43
C VAL A 214 4.45 0.33 -3.48
N SER A 215 5.26 1.37 -3.61
CA SER A 215 5.16 2.37 -4.67
C SER A 215 5.37 1.78 -6.07
N LEU A 216 6.38 0.92 -6.22
CA LEU A 216 6.62 0.22 -7.48
C LEU A 216 5.46 -0.74 -7.82
N ILE A 217 4.93 -1.45 -6.83
CA ILE A 217 3.74 -2.30 -6.99
C ILE A 217 2.55 -1.45 -7.46
N ALA A 218 2.28 -0.31 -6.81
CA ALA A 218 1.18 0.58 -7.14
C ALA A 218 1.28 1.08 -8.59
N ALA A 219 2.45 1.60 -8.98
CA ALA A 219 2.68 2.11 -10.32
C ALA A 219 2.60 1.02 -11.40
N ARG A 220 3.14 -0.17 -11.13
CA ARG A 220 3.07 -1.32 -12.04
C ARG A 220 1.63 -1.80 -12.23
N THR A 221 0.86 -1.91 -11.14
CA THR A 221 -0.55 -2.30 -11.19
C THR A 221 -1.36 -1.29 -12.00
N HIS A 222 -1.17 0.01 -11.75
CA HIS A 222 -1.86 1.08 -12.47
C HIS A 222 -1.59 1.03 -13.98
N ARG A 223 -0.31 0.96 -14.38
CA ARG A 223 0.08 0.84 -15.80
C ARG A 223 -0.53 -0.39 -16.47
N LYS A 224 -0.52 -1.53 -15.76
CA LYS A 224 -1.10 -2.77 -16.28
C LYS A 224 -2.61 -2.62 -16.53
N LEU A 225 -3.35 -2.02 -15.60
CA LEU A 225 -4.79 -1.79 -15.73
C LEU A 225 -5.10 -0.82 -16.87
N ARG A 226 -4.36 0.30 -16.95
CA ARG A 226 -4.50 1.29 -18.03
C ARG A 226 -4.34 0.67 -19.42
N HIS A 227 -3.36 -0.21 -19.61
CA HIS A 227 -3.15 -0.91 -20.89
C HIS A 227 -4.27 -1.89 -21.24
N LEU A 228 -4.92 -2.50 -20.24
CA LEU A 228 -6.08 -3.35 -20.49
C LEU A 228 -7.25 -2.50 -21.00
N THR A 229 -7.46 -1.32 -20.40
CA THR A 229 -8.50 -0.38 -20.83
C THR A 229 -8.32 0.15 -22.23
N GLU A 230 -7.10 0.53 -22.59
CA GLU A 230 -6.80 0.97 -23.95
C GLU A 230 -7.06 -0.14 -24.99
N ARG A 231 -6.78 -1.41 -24.66
CA ARG A 231 -7.05 -2.56 -25.54
C ARG A 231 -8.54 -2.87 -25.67
N SER A 232 -9.28 -2.87 -24.56
CA SER A 232 -10.72 -3.12 -24.54
C SER A 232 -11.47 -2.09 -25.38
N ALA A 233 -11.04 -0.82 -25.35
CA ALA A 233 -11.61 0.25 -26.17
C ALA A 233 -11.36 0.08 -27.68
N GLN A 234 -10.27 -0.58 -28.08
CA GLN A 234 -9.94 -0.82 -29.49
C GLN A 234 -10.70 -2.00 -30.11
N VAL A 235 -11.02 -3.03 -29.31
CA VAL A 235 -11.69 -4.25 -29.79
C VAL A 235 -13.22 -4.08 -29.93
N SER A 236 -13.80 -3.12 -29.21
CA SER A 236 -15.23 -2.77 -29.34
C SER A 236 -15.41 -1.37 -29.94
N PRO A 237 -14.99 -1.13 -31.20
CA PRO A 237 -15.33 0.11 -31.89
C PRO A 237 -16.80 0.04 -32.26
N ARG A 238 -17.67 0.42 -31.30
CA ARG A 238 -19.06 0.84 -31.48
C ARG A 238 -19.83 0.12 -32.60
N ALA A 239 -20.64 -0.86 -32.21
CA ALA A 239 -21.96 -1.00 -32.81
C ALA A 239 -22.78 0.24 -32.38
N HIS A 240 -22.62 1.35 -33.10
CA HIS A 240 -23.53 2.49 -33.08
C HIS A 240 -24.18 2.59 -34.46
#